data_AF-A0A100WUF5-F1
#
_entry.id   AF-A0A100WUF5-F1
#
_cell.length_a   1.000
_cell.length_b   1.000
_cell.length_c   1.000
_cell.angle_alpha   90.00
_cell.angle_beta   90.00
_cell.angle_gamma   90.00
#
_symmetry.space_group_name_H-M   'P 1'
#
loop_
_entity.id
_entity.type
_entity.pdbx_description
1 polymer ?
#
loop_
_entity_poly.entity_id
_entity_poly.type
_entity_poly.pdbx_seq_one_letter_code
_entity_poly.pdbx_strand_id
1 'polypeptide(L)'
;MRELYEQFIAYARAYADSIPNYSPIDNELAQVAIRAADAIDRICAAVGYGSAAARGPLVEALPAPAGVAPVRDPDEARKFLTEPNPVCAEWISAVEDFGTNSDSWAKTSPDTPGVEWSPEQRRVTEEVIPAMNLLNTQLSALGRKSGNPTVRDFADLAVQYRKAYLEALPTYTPADKYLASASIRAAGLVASACRALG
;
A
#
# COMPACT_ATOMS: atom_id res chain seq x y z
N MET A 1 9.96 -4.81 -3.37
CA MET A 1 9.95 -4.75 -4.86
C MET A 1 9.75 -6.12 -5.50
N ARG A 2 10.66 -7.09 -5.31
CA ARG A 2 10.52 -8.45 -5.86
C ARG A 2 9.11 -9.04 -5.67
N GLU A 3 8.61 -9.03 -4.45
CA GLU A 3 7.28 -9.58 -4.12
C GLU A 3 6.13 -8.87 -4.86
N LEU A 4 6.24 -7.58 -5.16
CA LEU A 4 5.22 -6.89 -5.97
C LEU A 4 5.16 -7.46 -7.39
N TYR A 5 6.31 -7.72 -8.02
CA TYR A 5 6.35 -8.35 -9.35
C TYR A 5 5.82 -9.79 -9.31
N GLU A 6 6.23 -10.58 -8.31
CA GLU A 6 5.73 -11.94 -8.13
C GLU A 6 4.21 -11.96 -7.93
N GLN A 7 3.66 -11.05 -7.12
CA GLN A 7 2.22 -11.01 -6.87
C GLN A 7 1.43 -10.45 -8.06
N PHE A 8 1.99 -9.52 -8.83
CA PHE A 8 1.41 -9.14 -10.12
C PHE A 8 1.26 -10.37 -11.03
N ILE A 9 2.35 -11.13 -11.24
CA ILE A 9 2.34 -12.31 -12.12
C ILE A 9 1.34 -13.36 -11.62
N ALA A 10 1.41 -13.71 -10.33
CA ALA A 10 0.59 -14.77 -9.76
C ALA A 10 -0.91 -14.47 -9.82
N TYR A 11 -1.32 -13.25 -9.47
CA TYR A 11 -2.73 -12.88 -9.46
C TYR A 11 -3.25 -12.55 -10.87
N ALA A 12 -2.44 -12.01 -11.77
CA ALA A 12 -2.83 -11.80 -13.17
C ALA A 12 -3.08 -13.14 -13.88
N ARG A 13 -2.21 -14.14 -13.67
CA ARG A 13 -2.43 -15.50 -14.17
C ARG A 13 -3.69 -16.11 -13.57
N ALA A 14 -3.87 -16.04 -12.25
CA ALA A 14 -5.06 -16.56 -11.60
C ALA A 14 -6.37 -15.92 -12.11
N TYR A 15 -6.37 -14.61 -12.40
CA TYR A 15 -7.51 -13.95 -13.01
C TYR A 15 -7.74 -14.39 -14.46
N ALA A 16 -6.68 -14.52 -15.25
CA ALA A 16 -6.81 -15.01 -16.63
C ALA A 16 -7.37 -16.44 -16.68
N ASP A 17 -6.93 -17.30 -15.75
CA ASP A 17 -7.39 -18.68 -15.63
C ASP A 17 -8.85 -18.78 -15.16
N SER A 18 -9.37 -17.76 -14.45
CA SER A 18 -10.77 -17.76 -13.99
C SER A 18 -11.76 -17.33 -15.07
N ILE A 19 -11.32 -16.66 -16.15
CA ILE A 19 -12.19 -16.13 -17.22
C ILE A 19 -13.21 -17.16 -17.76
N PRO A 20 -12.87 -18.43 -18.04
CA PRO A 20 -13.83 -19.40 -18.56
C PRO A 20 -15.01 -19.71 -17.63
N ASN A 21 -14.83 -19.57 -16.31
CA ASN A 21 -15.84 -19.84 -15.28
C ASN A 21 -16.00 -18.65 -14.33
N TYR A 22 -15.88 -17.43 -14.88
CA TYR A 22 -15.79 -16.21 -14.10
C TYR A 22 -17.01 -16.01 -13.18
N SER A 23 -16.72 -15.50 -11.99
CA SER A 23 -17.68 -15.04 -10.99
C SER A 23 -17.28 -13.67 -10.46
N PRO A 24 -18.21 -12.88 -9.90
CA PRO A 24 -17.91 -11.52 -9.43
C PRO A 24 -16.76 -11.42 -8.41
N ILE A 25 -16.51 -12.46 -7.61
CA ILE A 25 -15.41 -12.49 -6.64
C ILE A 25 -14.03 -12.54 -7.33
N ASP A 26 -13.95 -13.06 -8.55
CA ASP A 26 -12.70 -13.12 -9.33
C ASP A 26 -12.17 -11.72 -9.69
N ASN A 27 -13.00 -10.67 -9.63
CA ASN A 27 -12.52 -9.29 -9.74
C ASN A 27 -11.46 -8.95 -8.70
N GLU A 28 -11.51 -9.54 -7.51
CA GLU A 28 -10.50 -9.29 -6.49
C GLU A 28 -9.13 -9.84 -6.91
N LEU A 29 -9.07 -10.90 -7.72
CA LEU A 29 -7.81 -11.36 -8.31
C LEU A 29 -7.21 -10.28 -9.22
N ALA A 30 -8.02 -9.68 -10.09
CA ALA A 30 -7.60 -8.56 -10.93
C ALA A 30 -7.19 -7.34 -10.09
N GLN A 31 -7.92 -7.03 -9.02
CA GLN A 31 -7.58 -5.92 -8.12
C GLN A 31 -6.23 -6.10 -7.45
N VAL A 32 -5.88 -7.33 -7.01
CA VAL A 32 -4.54 -7.59 -6.46
C VAL A 32 -3.46 -7.30 -7.51
N ALA A 33 -3.63 -7.80 -8.73
CA ALA A 33 -2.67 -7.59 -9.82
C ALA A 33 -2.52 -6.09 -10.14
N ILE A 34 -3.63 -5.37 -10.30
CA ILE A 34 -3.64 -3.92 -10.58
C ILE A 34 -2.95 -3.15 -9.46
N ARG A 35 -3.25 -3.46 -8.19
CA ARG A 35 -2.64 -2.76 -7.05
C ARG A 35 -1.15 -3.06 -6.90
N ALA A 36 -0.71 -4.26 -7.27
CA ALA A 36 0.71 -4.59 -7.34
C ALA A 36 1.43 -3.77 -8.42
N ALA A 37 0.87 -3.69 -9.63
CA ALA A 37 1.40 -2.87 -10.72
C ALA A 37 1.40 -1.38 -10.36
N ASP A 38 0.31 -0.87 -9.78
CA ASP A 38 0.21 0.51 -9.31
C ASP A 38 1.25 0.78 -8.22
N ALA A 39 1.44 -0.11 -7.24
CA ALA A 39 2.47 0.07 -6.22
C ALA A 39 3.86 0.19 -6.83
N ILE A 40 4.19 -0.66 -7.83
CA ILE A 40 5.44 -0.57 -8.59
C ILE A 40 5.55 0.80 -9.28
N ASP A 41 4.52 1.21 -10.03
CA ASP A 41 4.49 2.51 -10.72
C ASP A 41 4.72 3.68 -9.76
N ARG A 42 4.01 3.72 -8.63
CA ARG A 42 4.13 4.82 -7.65
C ARG A 42 5.49 4.82 -6.96
N ILE A 43 6.07 3.65 -6.70
CA ILE A 43 7.43 3.55 -6.16
C ILE A 43 8.45 4.07 -7.19
N CYS A 44 8.33 3.67 -8.46
CA CYS A 44 9.18 4.16 -9.54
C CYS A 44 9.02 5.67 -9.74
N ALA A 45 7.81 6.21 -9.66
CA ALA A 45 7.54 7.63 -9.74
C ALA A 45 8.15 8.39 -8.54
N ALA A 46 8.02 7.87 -7.32
CA ALA A 46 8.66 8.48 -6.14
C ALA A 46 10.18 8.54 -6.28
N VAL A 47 10.80 7.53 -6.88
CA VAL A 47 12.25 7.52 -7.19
C VAL A 47 12.56 8.49 -8.33
N GLY A 48 11.86 8.39 -9.45
CA GLY A 48 12.13 9.16 -10.67
C GLY A 48 11.91 10.67 -10.49
N TYR A 49 10.94 11.06 -9.67
CA TYR A 49 10.69 12.46 -9.32
C TYR A 49 11.41 12.90 -8.03
N GLY A 50 12.27 12.06 -7.46
CA GLY A 50 13.18 12.41 -6.38
C GLY A 50 12.60 12.44 -4.96
N SER A 51 11.29 12.26 -4.77
CA SER A 51 10.69 12.29 -3.42
C SER A 51 11.19 11.14 -2.53
N ALA A 52 11.40 9.94 -3.08
CA ALA A 52 11.95 8.82 -2.31
C ALA A 52 13.35 9.13 -1.77
N ALA A 53 14.22 9.75 -2.59
CA ALA A 53 15.57 10.12 -2.18
C ALA A 53 15.57 11.30 -1.20
N ALA A 54 14.69 12.28 -1.41
CA ALA A 54 14.59 13.46 -0.54
C ALA A 54 14.01 13.13 0.84
N ARG A 55 13.04 12.22 0.93
CA ARG A 55 12.31 11.91 2.17
C ARG A 55 12.82 10.67 2.89
N GLY A 56 13.40 9.70 2.16
CA GLY A 56 13.90 8.45 2.72
C GLY A 56 14.81 8.60 3.94
N PRO A 57 15.82 9.50 3.93
CA PRO A 57 16.70 9.72 5.08
C PRO A 57 16.02 10.25 6.35
N LEU A 58 14.82 10.81 6.24
CA LEU A 58 14.04 11.34 7.37
C LEU A 58 13.25 10.23 8.09
N VAL A 59 13.12 9.07 7.47
CA VAL A 59 12.28 7.99 7.98
C VAL A 59 13.10 7.01 8.80
N GLU A 60 12.67 6.78 10.04
CA GLU A 60 13.25 5.74 10.88
C GLU A 60 13.12 4.35 10.24
N ALA A 61 14.25 3.64 10.16
CA ALA A 61 14.27 2.27 9.66
C ALA A 61 13.41 1.35 10.55
N LEU A 62 12.61 0.49 9.91
CA LEU A 62 11.87 -0.55 10.62
C LEU A 62 12.84 -1.64 11.09
N PRO A 63 12.52 -2.36 12.20
CA PRO A 63 13.28 -3.52 12.63
C PRO A 63 13.36 -4.56 11.51
N ALA A 64 14.49 -5.27 11.44
CA ALA A 64 14.64 -6.37 10.50
C ALA A 64 13.49 -7.39 10.65
N PRO A 65 12.91 -7.90 9.54
CA PRO A 65 11.85 -8.89 9.62
C PRO A 65 12.38 -10.20 10.22
N ALA A 66 11.53 -10.89 10.97
CA ALA A 66 11.88 -12.17 11.61
C ALA A 66 12.07 -13.31 10.60
N GLY A 67 11.62 -13.11 9.36
CA GLY A 67 11.81 -13.99 8.22
C GLY A 67 11.52 -13.23 6.95
N VAL A 68 12.24 -13.56 5.88
CA VAL A 68 12.07 -12.97 4.55
C VAL A 68 11.42 -14.03 3.66
N ALA A 69 10.47 -13.65 2.81
CA ALA A 69 9.89 -14.60 1.86
C ALA A 69 10.99 -15.15 0.94
N PRO A 70 11.05 -16.47 0.68
CA PRO A 70 12.09 -17.05 -0.17
C PRO A 70 12.02 -16.47 -1.58
N VAL A 71 13.19 -16.33 -2.22
CA VAL A 71 13.29 -15.98 -3.64
C VAL A 71 12.73 -17.14 -4.46
N ARG A 72 11.87 -16.85 -5.43
CA ARG A 72 11.27 -17.83 -6.33
C ARG A 72 11.58 -17.47 -7.77
N ASP A 73 11.53 -18.48 -8.63
CA ASP A 73 11.48 -18.25 -10.07
C ASP A 73 10.19 -17.47 -10.39
N PRO A 74 10.25 -16.31 -11.08
CA PRO A 74 9.06 -15.59 -11.53
C PRO A 74 8.11 -16.44 -12.38
N ASP A 75 8.62 -17.45 -13.10
CA ASP A 75 7.77 -18.38 -13.85
C ASP A 75 6.95 -19.29 -12.94
N GLU A 76 7.39 -19.50 -11.69
CA GLU A 76 6.69 -20.24 -10.65
C GLU A 76 6.04 -19.33 -9.58
N ALA A 77 5.74 -18.07 -9.92
CA ALA A 77 5.12 -17.13 -8.97
C ALA A 77 3.80 -17.68 -8.41
N ARG A 78 3.65 -17.61 -7.08
CA ARG A 78 2.47 -18.08 -6.34
C ARG A 78 1.83 -16.95 -5.56
N LYS A 79 0.50 -17.00 -5.48
CA LYS A 79 -0.28 -16.09 -4.63
C LYS A 79 0.22 -16.19 -3.20
N PHE A 80 0.47 -15.05 -2.57
CA PHE A 80 0.91 -15.01 -1.18
C PHE A 80 -0.20 -15.41 -0.19
N LEU A 81 -1.47 -15.33 -0.61
CA LEU A 81 -2.62 -15.85 0.12
C LEU A 81 -3.39 -16.85 -0.76
N THR A 82 -3.50 -18.09 -0.27
CA THR A 82 -4.28 -19.18 -0.88
C THR A 82 -5.38 -19.70 0.03
N GLU A 83 -5.35 -19.33 1.31
CA GLU A 83 -6.30 -19.69 2.35
C GLU A 83 -6.60 -18.45 3.21
N PRO A 84 -7.79 -18.36 3.85
CA PRO A 84 -8.12 -17.24 4.73
C PRO A 84 -7.06 -16.99 5.80
N ASN A 85 -6.61 -15.74 5.93
CA ASN A 85 -5.69 -15.34 6.98
C ASN A 85 -6.47 -14.70 8.15
N PRO A 86 -6.12 -14.99 9.42
CA PRO A 86 -6.84 -14.43 10.58
C PRO A 86 -6.87 -12.90 10.63
N VAL A 87 -5.94 -12.20 9.96
CA VAL A 87 -5.90 -10.72 9.95
C VAL A 87 -6.79 -10.09 8.89
N CYS A 88 -7.41 -10.87 7.99
CA CYS A 88 -8.06 -10.34 6.80
C CYS A 88 -9.22 -9.38 7.09
N ALA A 89 -10.11 -9.73 8.02
CA ALA A 89 -11.24 -8.87 8.37
C ALA A 89 -10.78 -7.52 8.97
N GLU A 90 -9.84 -7.56 9.91
CA GLU A 90 -9.27 -6.35 10.53
C GLU A 90 -8.48 -5.50 9.51
N TRP A 91 -7.77 -6.14 8.57
CA TRP A 91 -7.02 -5.45 7.52
C TRP A 91 -7.93 -4.70 6.56
N ILE A 92 -9.00 -5.37 6.10
CA ILE A 92 -10.01 -4.76 5.23
C ILE A 92 -10.64 -3.55 5.93
N SER A 93 -11.09 -3.72 7.18
CA SER A 93 -11.65 -2.62 7.98
C SER A 93 -10.68 -1.45 8.09
N ALA A 94 -9.41 -1.69 8.44
CA ALA A 94 -8.43 -0.63 8.59
C ALA A 94 -8.24 0.20 7.30
N VAL A 95 -8.19 -0.45 6.14
CA VAL A 95 -8.03 0.24 4.85
C VAL A 95 -9.30 1.02 4.46
N GLU A 96 -10.49 0.48 4.74
CA GLU A 96 -11.77 1.13 4.47
C GLU A 96 -12.02 2.33 5.41
N ASP A 97 -11.72 2.15 6.70
CA ASP A 97 -11.79 3.20 7.70
C ASP A 97 -10.84 4.34 7.35
N PHE A 98 -9.62 4.03 6.90
CA PHE A 98 -8.71 5.06 6.42
C PHE A 98 -9.28 5.79 5.19
N GLY A 99 -9.83 5.06 4.22
CA GLY A 99 -10.48 5.66 3.05
C GLY A 99 -11.58 6.64 3.43
N THR A 100 -12.43 6.26 4.39
CA THR A 100 -13.52 7.09 4.91
C THR A 100 -12.98 8.33 5.65
N ASN A 101 -12.00 8.14 6.53
CA ASN A 101 -11.44 9.22 7.35
C ASN A 101 -10.42 10.11 6.62
N SER A 102 -10.12 9.82 5.35
CA SER A 102 -9.21 10.62 4.51
C SER A 102 -9.88 11.18 3.26
N ASP A 103 -11.20 11.04 3.11
CA ASP A 103 -11.94 11.43 1.91
C ASP A 103 -11.81 12.92 1.57
N SER A 104 -11.90 13.81 2.57
CA SER A 104 -11.70 15.26 2.36
C SER A 104 -10.29 15.59 1.87
N TRP A 105 -9.28 14.94 2.45
CA TRP A 105 -7.88 15.08 2.03
C TRP A 105 -7.67 14.52 0.62
N ALA A 106 -8.24 13.37 0.30
CA ALA A 106 -8.13 12.74 -1.03
C ALA A 106 -8.75 13.59 -2.15
N LYS A 107 -9.72 14.46 -1.82
CA LYS A 107 -10.33 15.43 -2.74
C LYS A 107 -9.51 16.71 -2.90
N THR A 108 -8.50 16.93 -2.07
CA THR A 108 -7.60 18.07 -2.19
C THR A 108 -6.62 17.82 -3.35
N SER A 109 -6.37 18.85 -4.17
CA SER A 109 -5.39 18.74 -5.26
C SER A 109 -4.00 18.43 -4.69
N PRO A 110 -3.37 17.30 -5.08
CA PRO A 110 -2.02 16.97 -4.63
C PRO A 110 -0.94 17.73 -5.40
N ASP A 111 -1.31 18.51 -6.43
CA ASP A 111 -0.38 19.22 -7.31
C ASP A 111 -0.04 20.64 -6.83
N THR A 112 -0.64 21.09 -5.72
CA THR A 112 -0.29 22.37 -5.09
C THR A 112 0.84 22.15 -4.08
N PRO A 113 2.00 22.83 -4.21
CA PRO A 113 3.07 22.80 -3.21
C PRO A 113 2.60 23.27 -1.83
N GLY A 114 3.19 22.75 -0.76
CA GLY A 114 2.76 23.04 0.62
C GLY A 114 2.85 24.52 1.00
N VAL A 115 3.82 25.24 0.40
CA VAL A 115 3.98 26.68 0.58
C VAL A 115 2.82 27.50 0.01
N GLU A 116 2.13 26.97 -0.99
CA GLU A 116 1.00 27.60 -1.69
C GLU A 116 -0.37 27.14 -1.18
N TRP A 117 -0.42 26.23 -0.20
CA TRP A 117 -1.69 25.76 0.35
C TRP A 117 -2.51 26.89 0.95
N SER A 118 -3.80 26.92 0.57
CA SER A 118 -4.81 27.73 1.22
C SER A 118 -4.98 27.31 2.69
N PRO A 119 -5.58 28.17 3.54
CA PRO A 119 -5.87 27.80 4.93
C PRO A 119 -6.69 26.51 5.05
N GLU A 120 -7.62 26.29 4.11
CA GLU A 120 -8.46 25.08 4.08
C GLU A 120 -7.66 23.83 3.70
N GLN A 121 -6.77 23.92 2.70
CA GLN A 121 -5.90 22.80 2.31
C GLN A 121 -4.95 22.39 3.45
N ARG A 122 -4.41 23.38 4.19
CA ARG A 122 -3.60 23.14 5.39
C ARG A 122 -4.42 22.41 6.46
N ARG A 123 -5.59 22.94 6.79
CA ARG A 123 -6.51 22.37 7.80
C ARG A 123 -6.85 20.91 7.49
N VAL A 124 -7.31 20.62 6.28
CA VAL A 124 -7.69 19.26 5.87
C VAL A 124 -6.48 18.31 5.87
N THR A 125 -5.30 18.80 5.49
CA THR A 125 -4.07 18.01 5.54
C THR A 125 -3.63 17.71 6.97
N GLU A 126 -3.77 18.65 7.89
CA GLU A 126 -3.49 18.43 9.31
C GLU A 126 -4.48 17.43 9.94
N GLU A 127 -5.76 17.52 9.56
CA GLU A 127 -6.82 16.64 10.07
C GLU A 127 -6.68 15.17 9.66
N VAL A 128 -6.03 14.87 8.53
CA VAL A 128 -5.82 13.47 8.10
C VAL A 128 -4.62 12.80 8.77
N ILE A 129 -3.71 13.56 9.39
CA ILE A 129 -2.48 13.03 10.01
C ILE A 129 -2.79 11.93 11.05
N PRO A 130 -3.76 12.10 11.98
CA PRO A 130 -4.13 11.04 12.92
C PRO A 130 -4.61 9.76 12.22
N ALA A 131 -5.39 9.85 11.15
CA ALA A 131 -5.86 8.69 10.39
C ALA A 131 -4.70 7.96 9.70
N MET A 132 -3.72 8.71 9.16
CA MET A 132 -2.50 8.11 8.61
C MET A 132 -1.68 7.40 9.70
N ASN A 133 -1.51 8.01 10.87
CA ASN A 133 -0.77 7.36 11.97
C ASN A 133 -1.49 6.12 12.51
N LEU A 134 -2.82 6.16 12.59
CA LEU A 134 -3.64 5.02 13.00
C LEU A 134 -3.48 3.86 12.03
N LEU A 135 -3.65 4.09 10.72
CA LEU A 135 -3.49 3.03 9.73
C LEU A 135 -2.05 2.47 9.74
N ASN A 136 -1.01 3.30 9.94
CA ASN A 136 0.37 2.79 10.10
C ASN A 136 0.50 1.82 11.28
N THR A 137 -0.10 2.18 12.41
CA THR A 137 -0.09 1.36 13.62
C THR A 137 -0.82 0.03 13.39
N GLN A 138 -2.00 0.08 12.77
CA GLN A 138 -2.81 -1.10 12.44
C GLN A 138 -2.06 -2.03 11.47
N LEU A 139 -1.56 -1.51 10.34
CA LEU A 139 -0.82 -2.31 9.36
C LEU A 139 0.41 -2.98 10.00
N SER A 140 1.18 -2.23 10.80
CA SER A 140 2.35 -2.80 11.50
C SER A 140 1.95 -3.95 12.43
N ALA A 141 0.85 -3.81 13.17
CA ALA A 141 0.37 -4.84 14.08
C ALA A 141 -0.17 -6.07 13.33
N LEU A 142 -0.98 -5.85 12.29
CA LEU A 142 -1.58 -6.91 11.48
C LEU A 142 -0.53 -7.66 10.67
N GLY A 143 0.44 -6.96 10.09
CA GLY A 143 1.59 -7.55 9.41
C GLY A 143 2.33 -8.54 10.31
N ARG A 144 2.62 -8.16 11.56
CA ARG A 144 3.25 -9.04 12.55
C ARG A 144 2.37 -10.23 12.94
N LYS A 145 1.05 -10.02 13.10
CA LYS A 145 0.09 -11.07 13.49
C LYS A 145 -0.25 -12.05 12.36
N SER A 146 0.00 -11.67 11.11
CA SER A 146 -0.42 -12.45 9.93
C SER A 146 0.19 -13.85 9.84
N GLY A 147 1.36 -14.07 10.46
CA GLY A 147 2.14 -15.30 10.28
C GLY A 147 2.64 -15.51 8.84
N ASN A 148 2.47 -14.51 7.95
CA ASN A 148 2.83 -14.59 6.54
C ASN A 148 3.91 -13.53 6.24
N PRO A 149 5.14 -13.93 5.87
CA PRO A 149 6.23 -12.99 5.66
C PRO A 149 5.92 -11.98 4.55
N THR A 150 5.24 -12.37 3.47
CA THR A 150 4.87 -11.45 2.38
C THR A 150 3.79 -10.45 2.80
N VAL A 151 2.82 -10.84 3.64
CA VAL A 151 1.86 -9.89 4.23
C VAL A 151 2.58 -8.87 5.10
N ARG A 152 3.54 -9.33 5.91
CA ARG A 152 4.36 -8.45 6.75
C ARG A 152 5.21 -7.49 5.90
N ASP A 153 5.85 -7.98 4.85
CA ASP A 153 6.69 -7.14 3.98
C ASP A 153 5.86 -6.07 3.26
N PHE A 154 4.62 -6.38 2.83
CA PHE A 154 3.71 -5.35 2.30
C PHE A 154 3.21 -4.37 3.37
N ALA A 155 2.99 -4.82 4.60
CA ALA A 155 2.65 -3.94 5.71
C ALA A 155 3.78 -2.94 5.98
N ASP A 156 5.00 -3.45 6.12
CA ASP A 156 6.20 -2.67 6.41
C ASP A 156 6.50 -1.69 5.26
N LEU A 157 6.35 -2.13 4.00
CA LEU A 157 6.45 -1.27 2.82
C LEU A 157 5.41 -0.14 2.86
N ALA A 158 4.15 -0.45 3.11
CA ALA A 158 3.09 0.54 3.18
C ALA A 158 3.35 1.57 4.30
N VAL A 159 3.81 1.11 5.47
CA VAL A 159 4.14 1.96 6.62
C VAL A 159 5.30 2.89 6.30
N GLN A 160 6.38 2.37 5.71
CA GLN A 160 7.56 3.18 5.39
C GLN A 160 7.25 4.33 4.43
N TYR A 161 6.52 4.04 3.34
CA TYR A 161 6.13 5.06 2.38
C TYR A 161 5.18 6.10 2.98
N ARG A 162 4.29 5.71 3.90
CA ARG A 162 3.43 6.67 4.62
C ARG A 162 4.22 7.55 5.58
N LYS A 163 5.17 6.97 6.33
CA LYS A 163 6.05 7.75 7.20
C LYS A 163 6.82 8.78 6.38
N ALA A 164 7.37 8.40 5.23
CA ALA A 164 8.04 9.32 4.32
C ALA A 164 7.11 10.47 3.86
N TYR A 165 5.86 10.17 3.55
CA TYR A 165 4.87 11.18 3.19
C TYR A 165 4.55 12.13 4.36
N LEU A 166 4.41 11.61 5.57
CA LEU A 166 4.17 12.40 6.78
C LEU A 166 5.33 13.37 7.06
N GLU A 167 6.58 12.90 6.94
CA GLU A 167 7.78 13.75 7.05
C GLU A 167 7.87 14.81 5.95
N ALA A 168 7.23 14.57 4.80
CA ALA A 168 7.21 15.53 3.70
C ALA A 168 6.24 16.70 3.93
N LEU A 169 5.18 16.52 4.72
CA LEU A 169 4.08 17.50 4.86
C LEU A 169 4.53 18.94 5.14
N PRO A 170 5.49 19.21 6.06
CA PRO A 170 5.91 20.58 6.35
C PRO A 170 6.56 21.30 5.16
N THR A 171 7.14 20.53 4.23
CA THR A 171 7.84 21.05 3.04
C THR A 171 7.33 20.37 1.78
N TYR A 172 6.01 20.11 1.75
CA TYR A 172 5.39 19.26 0.74
C TYR A 172 5.64 19.78 -0.67
N THR A 173 6.01 18.87 -1.55
CA THR A 173 6.11 19.07 -3.01
C THR A 173 5.18 18.11 -3.73
N PRO A 174 4.70 18.43 -4.94
CA PRO A 174 3.82 17.52 -5.69
C PRO A 174 4.38 16.12 -5.93
N ALA A 175 5.71 15.95 -5.96
CA ALA A 175 6.35 14.64 -6.09
C ALA A 175 6.13 13.73 -4.86
N ASP A 176 5.82 14.30 -3.69
CA ASP A 176 5.59 13.54 -2.46
C ASP A 176 4.26 12.77 -2.50
N LYS A 177 3.30 13.13 -3.37
CA LYS A 177 2.04 12.38 -3.58
C LYS A 177 2.25 10.92 -3.94
N TYR A 178 3.36 10.60 -4.61
CA TYR A 178 3.72 9.25 -4.99
C TYR A 178 4.06 8.39 -3.76
N LEU A 179 4.55 8.99 -2.67
CA LEU A 179 4.79 8.28 -1.41
C LEU A 179 3.48 7.83 -0.77
N ALA A 180 2.50 8.73 -0.65
CA ALA A 180 1.17 8.38 -0.16
C ALA A 180 0.49 7.32 -1.05
N SER A 181 0.63 7.46 -2.37
CA SER A 181 0.04 6.53 -3.34
C SER A 181 0.69 5.14 -3.25
N ALA A 182 2.01 5.04 -3.16
CA ALA A 182 2.72 3.78 -2.99
C ALA A 182 2.26 3.06 -1.70
N SER A 183 2.11 3.80 -0.61
CA SER A 183 1.62 3.27 0.67
C SER A 183 0.24 2.63 0.53
N ILE A 184 -0.75 3.37 0.02
CA ILE A 184 -2.12 2.87 -0.02
C ILE A 184 -2.32 1.76 -1.07
N ARG A 185 -1.50 1.73 -2.14
CA ARG A 185 -1.53 0.66 -3.13
C ARG A 185 -0.98 -0.65 -2.57
N ALA A 186 0.12 -0.60 -1.80
CA ALA A 186 0.65 -1.77 -1.10
C ALA A 186 -0.34 -2.30 -0.03
N ALA A 187 -0.96 -1.42 0.76
CA ALA A 187 -1.97 -1.83 1.74
C ALA A 187 -3.23 -2.41 1.08
N GLY A 188 -3.70 -1.79 0.00
CA GLY A 188 -4.87 -2.25 -0.73
C GLY A 188 -4.66 -3.58 -1.45
N LEU A 189 -3.43 -3.89 -1.89
CA LEU A 189 -3.07 -5.19 -2.48
C LEU A 189 -3.45 -6.32 -1.53
N VAL A 190 -3.07 -6.19 -0.25
CA VAL A 190 -3.40 -7.19 0.77
C VAL A 190 -4.91 -7.25 1.05
N ALA A 191 -5.58 -6.10 1.11
CA ALA A 191 -7.04 -6.06 1.29
C ALA A 191 -7.79 -6.82 0.17
N SER A 192 -7.41 -6.59 -1.09
CA SER A 192 -8.01 -7.32 -2.22
C SER A 192 -7.67 -8.81 -2.21
N ALA A 193 -6.46 -9.20 -1.81
CA ALA A 193 -6.11 -10.61 -1.68
C ALA A 193 -6.93 -11.32 -0.60
N CYS A 194 -7.23 -10.63 0.49
CA CYS A 194 -8.15 -11.11 1.51
C CYS A 194 -9.58 -11.26 0.98
N ARG A 195 -10.11 -10.27 0.25
CA ARG A 195 -11.45 -10.36 -0.35
C ARG A 195 -11.56 -11.48 -1.39
N ALA A 196 -10.49 -11.77 -2.13
CA ALA A 196 -10.47 -12.85 -3.11
C ALA A 196 -10.68 -14.26 -2.52
N LEU A 197 -10.67 -14.41 -1.19
CA LEU A 197 -10.85 -15.69 -0.49
C LEU A 197 -12.26 -15.89 0.08
N GLY A 198 -13.17 -14.93 -0.09
CA GLY A 198 -14.54 -14.97 0.43
C GLY A 198 -14.68 -14.26 1.77
#